data_AF-A0A7S2FE46-F1
#
_entry.id   AF-A0A7S2FE46-F1
#
_cell.length_a   1.000
_cell.length_b   1.000
_cell.length_c   1.000
_cell.angle_alpha   90.00
_cell.angle_beta   90.00
_cell.angle_gamma   90.00
#
_symmetry.space_group_name_H-M   'P 1'
#
loop_
_entity.id
_entity.type
_entity.pdbx_description
1 polymer ?
#
loop_
_entity_poly.entity_id
_entity_poly.type
_entity_poly.pdbx_seq_one_letter_code
_entity_poly.pdbx_strand_id
1 'polypeptide(L)'
;GGITREAIAGKRWHEAACVFTAVPAEAVAAVRRAAQRLAVPEDVLMLAAMGITLSWLDAQYLEPLAVIVPQRDRTGEHDSVGLFADVRHLTICTEGLSFAGVALHLHRVIQERLWCAPGL
;
A
#
# COMPACT_ATOMS: atom_id res chain seq x y z
N GLY A 1 0.72 -20.70 -10.83
CA GLY A 1 1.77 -21.08 -9.88
C GLY A 1 3.11 -20.65 -10.42
N GLY A 2 3.55 -19.45 -10.02
CA GLY A 2 4.84 -18.90 -10.44
C GLY A 2 5.43 -18.11 -9.27
N ILE A 3 5.89 -18.83 -8.25
CA ILE A 3 6.77 -18.24 -7.23
C ILE A 3 8.15 -18.14 -7.89
N THR A 4 8.70 -16.93 -7.89
CA THR A 4 10.04 -16.57 -8.36
C THR A 4 11.06 -17.68 -8.08
N ARG A 5 11.56 -18.33 -9.14
CA ARG A 5 12.53 -19.44 -9.07
C ARG A 5 13.98 -18.98 -8.84
N GLU A 6 14.23 -17.68 -8.81
CA GLU A 6 15.57 -17.14 -8.58
C GLU A 6 15.75 -16.77 -7.11
N ALA A 7 16.80 -17.34 -6.50
CA ALA A 7 17.17 -17.05 -5.13
C ALA A 7 17.54 -15.57 -4.99
N ILE A 8 16.72 -14.80 -4.27
CA ILE A 8 17.09 -13.44 -3.87
C ILE A 8 18.29 -13.58 -2.92
N ALA A 9 19.46 -13.14 -3.38
CA ALA A 9 20.71 -13.16 -2.61
C ALA A 9 21.15 -14.56 -2.09
N GLY A 10 20.82 -15.64 -2.81
CA GLY A 10 21.26 -17.00 -2.45
C GLY A 10 20.56 -17.61 -1.22
N LYS A 11 19.47 -17.00 -0.74
CA LYS A 11 18.72 -17.46 0.44
C LYS A 11 17.68 -18.53 0.12
N ARG A 12 17.36 -19.36 1.11
CA ARG A 12 16.27 -20.35 1.00
C ARG A 12 14.92 -19.65 1.08
N TRP A 13 13.87 -20.26 0.52
CA TRP A 13 12.52 -19.69 0.46
C TRP A 13 11.87 -19.35 1.82
N HIS A 14 12.39 -19.88 2.94
CA HIS A 14 11.93 -19.61 4.31
C HIS A 14 12.80 -18.58 5.06
N GLU A 15 13.89 -18.10 4.46
CA GLU A 15 14.74 -17.10 5.07
C GLU A 15 14.29 -15.71 4.65
N ALA A 16 14.01 -14.84 5.61
CA ALA A 16 13.69 -13.45 5.33
C ALA A 16 14.86 -12.79 4.57
N ALA A 17 14.56 -12.27 3.39
CA ALA A 17 15.43 -11.41 2.61
C ALA A 17 14.89 -9.99 2.66
N CYS A 18 15.79 -9.02 2.85
CA CYS A 18 15.45 -7.61 2.75
C CYS A 18 16.32 -7.03 1.63
N VAL A 19 15.68 -6.38 0.68
CA VAL A 19 16.35 -5.63 -0.40
C VAL A 19 15.97 -4.18 -0.24
N PHE A 20 16.96 -3.32 -0.10
CA PHE A 20 16.77 -1.88 -0.08
C PHE A 20 16.95 -1.35 -1.50
N THR A 21 15.98 -0.61 -1.99
CA THR A 21 16.12 0.15 -3.23
C THR A 21 15.98 1.63 -2.92
N ALA A 22 16.93 2.43 -3.39
CA ALA A 22 16.83 3.88 -3.30
C ALA A 22 15.93 4.37 -4.45
N VAL A 23 14.91 5.15 -4.11
CA VAL A 23 14.10 5.84 -5.11
C VAL A 23 14.79 7.16 -5.47
N PRO A 24 15.03 7.44 -6.77
CA PRO A 24 15.67 8.68 -7.18
C PRO A 24 14.93 9.94 -6.70
N ALA A 25 15.67 10.99 -6.36
CA ALA A 25 15.11 12.21 -5.78
C ALA A 25 14.07 12.88 -6.70
N GLU A 26 14.29 12.83 -8.00
CA GLU A 26 13.36 13.33 -9.01
C GLU A 26 12.03 12.56 -9.01
N ALA A 27 12.07 11.25 -8.81
CA ALA A 27 10.88 10.41 -8.72
C ALA A 27 10.11 10.70 -7.43
N VAL A 28 10.81 10.82 -6.29
CA VAL A 28 10.21 11.25 -5.02
C VAL A 28 9.52 12.61 -5.18
N ALA A 29 10.21 13.59 -5.77
CA ALA A 29 9.65 14.92 -5.99
C ALA A 29 8.41 14.89 -6.92
N ALA A 30 8.39 14.01 -7.92
CA ALA A 30 7.24 13.81 -8.79
C ALA A 30 6.03 13.23 -8.02
N VAL A 31 6.26 12.21 -7.18
CA VAL A 31 5.22 11.63 -6.29
C VAL A 31 4.65 12.70 -5.38
N ARG A 32 5.49 13.48 -4.70
CA ARG A 32 5.04 14.56 -3.81
C ARG A 32 4.17 15.59 -4.52
N ARG A 33 4.60 16.06 -5.70
CA ARG A 33 3.82 17.02 -6.50
C ARG A 33 2.50 16.44 -6.98
N ALA A 34 2.48 15.17 -7.36
CA ALA A 34 1.25 14.49 -7.78
C ALA A 34 0.28 14.33 -6.60
N ALA A 35 0.78 13.95 -5.42
CA ALA A 35 -0.01 13.81 -4.20
C ALA A 35 -0.68 15.15 -3.82
N GLN A 36 0.10 16.24 -3.83
CA GLN A 36 -0.40 17.59 -3.60
C GLN A 36 -1.48 18.01 -4.62
N ARG A 37 -1.27 17.75 -5.91
CA ARG A 37 -2.24 18.09 -6.97
C ARG A 37 -3.55 17.32 -6.86
N LEU A 38 -3.48 16.07 -6.42
CA LEU A 38 -4.64 15.21 -6.22
C LEU A 38 -5.28 15.40 -4.84
N ALA A 39 -4.70 16.22 -3.96
CA ALA A 39 -5.09 16.39 -2.58
C ALA A 39 -5.18 15.04 -1.81
N VAL A 40 -4.24 14.13 -2.10
CA VAL A 40 -4.12 12.84 -1.39
C VAL A 40 -2.80 12.77 -0.62
N PRO A 41 -2.73 12.00 0.47
CA PRO A 41 -1.47 11.73 1.17
C PRO A 41 -0.41 11.04 0.28
N GLU A 42 0.88 11.29 0.54
CA GLU A 42 2.00 10.71 -0.22
C GLU A 42 2.02 9.17 -0.14
N ASP A 43 1.73 8.62 1.03
CA ASP A 43 1.64 7.18 1.28
C ASP A 43 0.50 6.52 0.50
N VAL A 44 -0.66 7.17 0.36
CA VAL A 44 -1.76 6.70 -0.49
C VAL A 44 -1.33 6.62 -1.95
N LEU A 45 -0.57 7.60 -2.43
CA LEU A 45 -0.06 7.59 -3.81
C LEU A 45 0.96 6.45 -4.03
N MET A 46 1.81 6.19 -3.03
CA MET A 46 2.75 5.05 -3.05
C MET A 46 2.02 3.71 -2.97
N LEU A 47 0.98 3.59 -2.15
CA LEU A 47 0.13 2.40 -2.08
C LEU A 47 -0.58 2.14 -3.42
N ALA A 48 -1.08 3.18 -4.09
CA ALA A 48 -1.66 3.07 -5.42
C ALA A 48 -0.63 2.57 -6.44
N ALA A 49 0.60 3.11 -6.43
CA ALA A 49 1.67 2.64 -7.31
C ALA A 49 2.01 1.17 -7.06
N MET A 50 2.07 0.74 -5.81
CA MET A 50 2.31 -0.65 -5.44
C MET A 50 1.18 -1.57 -5.89
N GLY A 51 -0.08 -1.21 -5.63
CA GLY A 51 -1.25 -2.00 -6.05
C GLY A 51 -1.36 -2.15 -7.56
N ILE A 52 -1.08 -1.07 -8.32
CA ILE A 52 -1.04 -1.13 -9.78
C ILE A 52 0.09 -2.06 -10.26
N THR A 53 1.26 -1.97 -9.64
CA THR A 53 2.41 -2.82 -10.00
C THR A 53 2.08 -4.29 -9.75
N LEU A 54 1.50 -4.63 -8.61
CA LEU A 54 1.08 -5.99 -8.27
C LEU A 54 -0.04 -6.50 -9.20
N SER A 55 -1.06 -5.68 -9.44
CA SER A 55 -2.13 -5.95 -10.41
C SER A 55 -1.59 -6.29 -11.80
N TRP A 56 -0.53 -5.60 -12.26
CA TRP A 56 0.14 -5.92 -13.52
C TRP A 56 0.92 -7.24 -13.48
N LEU A 57 1.58 -7.55 -12.37
CA LEU A 57 2.34 -8.80 -12.22
C LEU A 57 1.43 -10.02 -12.14
N ASP A 58 0.29 -9.90 -11.46
CA ASP A 58 -0.66 -10.99 -11.25
C ASP A 58 -1.73 -11.08 -12.34
N ALA A 59 -1.75 -10.10 -13.27
CA ALA A 59 -2.74 -9.98 -14.34
C ALA A 59 -4.19 -9.97 -13.82
N GLN A 60 -4.42 -9.30 -12.70
CA GLN A 60 -5.74 -9.12 -12.08
C GLN A 60 -6.05 -7.65 -11.92
N TYR A 61 -7.32 -7.27 -11.97
CA TYR A 61 -7.73 -5.87 -11.76
C TYR A 61 -8.11 -5.53 -10.31
N LEU A 62 -8.24 -6.55 -9.47
CA LEU A 62 -8.56 -6.42 -8.05
C LEU A 62 -7.42 -7.03 -7.25
N GLU A 63 -6.64 -6.17 -6.60
CA GLU A 63 -5.44 -6.59 -5.89
C GLU A 63 -5.66 -6.48 -4.37
N PRO A 64 -5.76 -7.60 -3.63
CA PRO A 64 -5.88 -7.58 -2.18
C PRO A 64 -4.55 -7.22 -1.52
N LEU A 65 -4.57 -6.21 -0.64
CA LEU A 65 -3.39 -5.75 0.09
C LEU A 65 -3.68 -5.73 1.60
N ALA A 66 -2.76 -6.32 2.37
CA ALA A 66 -2.72 -6.17 3.82
C ALA A 66 -1.82 -4.98 4.17
N VAL A 67 -2.33 -4.04 4.96
CA VAL A 67 -1.60 -2.86 5.43
C VAL A 67 -1.66 -2.76 6.95
N ILE A 68 -0.62 -2.18 7.53
CA ILE A 68 -0.59 -1.86 8.96
C ILE A 68 -1.10 -0.44 9.13
N VAL A 69 -2.15 -0.26 9.93
CA VAL A 69 -2.73 1.04 10.21
C VAL A 69 -2.71 1.34 11.72
N PRO A 70 -2.50 2.60 12.11
CA PRO A 70 -2.71 3.02 13.49
C PRO A 70 -4.22 3.06 13.80
N GLN A 71 -4.64 2.45 14.90
CA GLN A 71 -6.00 2.44 15.45
C GLN A 71 -6.04 3.25 16.75
N ARG A 72 -5.58 4.51 16.68
CA ARG A 72 -5.62 5.46 17.81
C ARG A 72 -6.88 6.31 17.70
N ASP A 73 -8.01 5.70 17.98
CA ASP A 73 -9.34 6.29 17.75
C ASP A 73 -9.96 6.89 19.02
N ARG A 74 -9.44 6.54 20.21
CA ARG A 74 -9.99 7.04 21.48
C ARG A 74 -9.20 8.23 22.03
N THR A 75 -9.89 9.05 22.80
CA THR A 75 -9.31 10.19 23.51
C THR A 75 -8.13 9.77 24.38
N GLY A 76 -7.00 10.47 24.25
CA GLY A 76 -5.77 10.18 25.01
C GLY A 76 -4.90 9.05 24.44
N GLU A 77 -5.37 8.32 23.42
CA GLU A 77 -4.54 7.29 22.78
C GLU A 77 -3.36 7.90 22.03
N HIS A 78 -3.44 9.14 21.52
CA HIS A 78 -2.32 9.79 20.83
C HIS A 78 -1.07 10.02 21.69
N ASP A 79 -1.25 10.23 22.99
CA ASP A 79 -0.16 10.51 23.94
C ASP A 79 0.36 9.25 24.66
N SER A 80 -0.19 8.07 24.30
CA SER A 80 0.09 6.81 24.98
C SER A 80 1.17 5.98 24.26
N VAL A 81 1.99 5.25 25.03
CA VAL A 81 2.92 4.23 24.50
C VAL A 81 2.27 2.85 24.60
N GLY A 82 2.11 2.18 23.46
CA GLY A 82 1.45 0.87 23.38
C GLY A 82 1.33 0.37 21.94
N LEU A 83 0.85 -0.88 21.78
CA LEU A 83 0.56 -1.46 20.46
C LEU A 83 -0.85 -1.04 20.02
N PHE A 84 -0.91 -0.01 19.19
CA PHE A 84 -2.14 0.48 18.57
C PHE A 84 -2.20 0.20 17.07
N ALA A 85 -1.22 -0.53 16.53
CA ALA A 85 -1.20 -0.90 15.13
C ALA A 85 -2.05 -2.17 14.93
N ASP A 86 -2.86 -2.17 13.88
CA ASP A 86 -3.65 -3.32 13.46
C ASP A 86 -3.45 -3.56 11.96
N VAL A 87 -3.69 -4.79 11.53
CA VAL A 87 -3.71 -5.14 10.11
C VAL A 87 -5.09 -4.84 9.55
N ARG A 88 -5.14 -4.23 8.37
CA ARG A 88 -6.36 -4.06 7.59
C ARG A 88 -6.17 -4.61 6.19
N HIS A 89 -7.20 -5.23 5.67
CA HIS A 89 -7.26 -5.68 4.29
C HIS A 89 -8.02 -4.63 3.47
N LEU A 90 -7.42 -4.25 2.35
CA LEU A 90 -8.06 -3.43 1.34
C LEU A 90 -7.94 -4.12 -0.03
N THR A 91 -8.84 -3.78 -0.93
CA THR A 91 -8.75 -4.20 -2.33
C THR A 91 -8.48 -2.98 -3.18
N ILE A 92 -7.38 -3.00 -3.92
CA ILE A 92 -7.05 -1.95 -4.89
C ILE A 92 -7.69 -2.36 -6.21
N CYS A 93 -8.64 -1.56 -6.69
CA CYS A 93 -9.26 -1.74 -8.00
C CYS A 93 -8.52 -0.90 -9.04
N THR A 94 -8.06 -1.54 -10.12
CA THR A 94 -7.40 -0.88 -11.27
C THR A 94 -8.27 -0.90 -12.53
N GLU A 95 -9.39 -1.62 -12.52
CA GLU A 95 -10.27 -1.78 -13.69
C GLU A 95 -10.84 -0.44 -14.18
N GLY A 96 -10.50 -0.06 -15.41
CA GLY A 96 -11.01 1.17 -16.03
C GLY A 96 -10.52 2.47 -15.38
N LEU A 97 -9.55 2.41 -14.46
CA LEU A 97 -9.03 3.58 -13.75
C LEU A 97 -7.65 3.99 -14.26
N SER A 98 -7.43 5.30 -14.34
CA SER A 98 -6.09 5.86 -14.45
C SER A 98 -5.35 5.77 -13.12
N PHE A 99 -4.03 5.98 -13.11
CA PHE A 99 -3.24 6.07 -11.88
C PHE A 99 -3.86 7.04 -10.85
N ALA A 100 -4.27 8.22 -11.29
CA ALA A 100 -4.94 9.21 -10.44
C ALA A 100 -6.30 8.70 -9.95
N GLY A 101 -7.06 8.00 -10.79
CA GLY A 101 -8.32 7.37 -10.43
C GLY A 101 -8.17 6.32 -9.32
N VAL A 102 -7.16 5.46 -9.43
CA VAL A 102 -6.83 4.46 -8.39
C VAL A 102 -6.46 5.16 -7.08
N ALA A 103 -5.60 6.19 -7.12
CA ALA A 103 -5.19 6.91 -5.92
C ALA A 103 -6.36 7.62 -5.22
N LEU A 104 -7.25 8.26 -5.98
CA LEU A 104 -8.44 8.92 -5.42
C LEU A 104 -9.44 7.91 -4.86
N HIS A 105 -9.66 6.80 -5.56
CA HIS A 105 -10.52 5.71 -5.08
C HIS A 105 -9.98 5.14 -3.76
N LEU A 106 -8.68 4.85 -3.72
CA LEU A 106 -8.01 4.37 -2.52
C LEU A 106 -8.10 5.37 -1.38
N HIS A 107 -7.85 6.65 -1.64
CA HIS A 107 -7.99 7.70 -0.63
C HIS A 107 -9.39 7.72 -0.01
N ARG A 108 -10.43 7.58 -0.85
CA ARG A 108 -11.81 7.48 -0.39
C ARG A 108 -12.05 6.25 0.50
N VAL A 109 -11.59 5.07 0.07
CA VAL A 109 -11.69 3.81 0.85
C VAL A 109 -11.07 3.97 2.24
N ILE A 110 -9.90 4.61 2.31
CA ILE A 110 -9.16 4.85 3.56
C ILE A 110 -9.92 5.84 4.45
N GLN A 111 -10.35 6.98 3.90
CA GLN A 111 -11.08 8.02 4.63
C GLN A 111 -12.42 7.51 5.19
N GLU A 112 -13.16 6.78 4.37
CA GLU A 112 -14.46 6.20 4.74
C GLU A 112 -14.33 4.90 5.54
N ARG A 113 -13.10 4.44 5.83
CA ARG A 113 -12.80 3.18 6.55
C ARG A 113 -13.50 1.96 5.95
N LEU A 114 -13.56 1.88 4.62
CA LEU A 114 -14.18 0.76 3.89
C LEU A 114 -13.27 -0.48 3.79
N TRP A 115 -12.18 -0.51 4.55
CA TRP A 115 -11.28 -1.66 4.71
C TRP A 115 -11.81 -2.65 5.75
N CYS A 116 -11.38 -3.91 5.65
CA CYS A 116 -11.83 -4.98 6.55
C CYS A 116 -10.75 -5.37 7.55
N ALA A 117 -11.16 -5.91 8.70
CA ALA A 117 -10.25 -6.64 9.57
C ALA A 117 -9.89 -8.00 8.92
N PRO A 118 -8.73 -8.60 9.25
CA PRO A 118 -8.37 -9.92 8.74
C PRO A 118 -9.40 -10.98 9.16
N GLY A 119 -9.76 -11.86 8.22
CA GLY A 119 -10.67 -12.99 8.48
C GLY A 119 -12.16 -12.69 8.42
N LEU A 120 -12.54 -11.46 8.02
CA LEU A 120 -13.89 -11.07 7.64
C LEU A 120 -14.01 -11.05 6.11
#